data_AF-A0A4Q9NT47-F1
#
_entry.id   AF-A0A4Q9NT47-F1
#
_cell.length_a   1.000
_cell.length_b   1.000
_cell.length_c   1.000
_cell.angle_alpha   90.00
_cell.angle_beta   90.00
_cell.angle_gamma   90.00
#
_symmetry.space_group_name_H-M   'P 1'
#
loop_
_entity.id
_entity.type
_entity.pdbx_description
1 polymer ?
#
loop_
_entity_poly.entity_id
_entity_poly.type
_entity_poly.pdbx_seq_one_letter_code
_entity_poly.pdbx_strand_id
1 'polypeptide(L)'
;MLSRIAGMNVVVCQSTTASPSWKAERSMNIPDTMADWPWQRAFHPYTDEATLESDKWFRSLAIFSPKSMHAHEQNFVGCLAGLAYPHGSPNDLRAGMDFMHVLFAIDEYAEIERPAAVAEFVQILLDAFHNPGKPRPSGEITIGELTRQFWARAGRTATPQAGKYFLEAMKDFLDSLVSQAEYRNNGTNPSIDDYIQLRKNTVGARPAYIIGHLCLSIPDEALYHPAIRELEYLAAELLALDNDLASYNREQATGNDQHNIVTTVMRHLKLDLDAAVDWTASYHKQVERRFLDTLERVPSFGPAVDADLKRYITQIANFPRANYCWIFESGRYFGSHGAEYQRTRRVPLLPKRVQQQGAITSTADIDVPLIEDLERLAAIAAVEGED
;
A
#
# COMPACT_ATOMS: atom_id res chain seq x y z
N MET A 1 -36.64 -7.33 -25.58
CA MET A 1 -37.77 -7.44 -26.53
C MET A 1 -37.36 -8.43 -27.62
N LEU A 2 -37.90 -9.66 -27.53
CA LEU A 2 -38.17 -10.65 -28.61
C LEU A 2 -37.02 -10.98 -29.60
N SER A 3 -36.37 -12.16 -29.52
CA SER A 3 -36.80 -13.51 -29.95
C SER A 3 -36.13 -13.95 -31.28
N ARG A 4 -35.86 -15.26 -31.37
CA ARG A 4 -35.32 -16.08 -32.49
C ARG A 4 -33.79 -16.18 -32.45
N ILE A 5 -33.19 -17.36 -32.37
CA ILE A 5 -33.35 -18.51 -33.28
C ILE A 5 -33.31 -19.83 -32.50
N ALA A 6 -34.23 -20.72 -32.85
CA ALA A 6 -34.26 -22.13 -32.45
C ALA A 6 -33.71 -23.00 -33.58
N GLY A 7 -33.05 -24.09 -33.19
CA GLY A 7 -32.92 -25.30 -34.01
C GLY A 7 -31.50 -25.62 -34.46
N MET A 8 -30.84 -26.56 -33.78
CA MET A 8 -30.03 -27.59 -34.44
C MET A 8 -29.80 -28.78 -33.51
N ASN A 9 -29.79 -29.96 -34.13
CA ASN A 9 -30.05 -31.27 -33.56
C ASN A 9 -29.02 -31.75 -32.53
N VAL A 10 -29.56 -32.46 -31.53
CA VAL A 10 -28.82 -33.26 -30.56
C VAL A 10 -28.20 -34.46 -31.29
N VAL A 11 -26.87 -34.53 -31.32
CA VAL A 11 -26.14 -35.79 -31.53
C VAL A 11 -25.57 -36.20 -30.18
N VAL A 12 -26.17 -37.25 -29.61
CA VAL A 12 -25.65 -37.91 -28.40
C VAL A 12 -24.42 -38.70 -28.80
N CYS A 13 -23.24 -38.15 -28.56
CA CYS A 13 -21.99 -38.90 -28.56
C CYS A 13 -21.63 -39.21 -27.11
N GLN A 14 -21.81 -40.47 -26.70
CA GLN A 14 -21.31 -40.96 -25.42
C GLN A 14 -19.77 -40.99 -25.49
N SER A 15 -19.11 -39.94 -24.98
CA SER A 15 -17.68 -40.00 -24.65
C SER A 15 -17.52 -40.22 -23.15
N THR A 16 -17.21 -41.45 -22.78
CA THR A 16 -16.57 -41.76 -21.50
C THR A 16 -15.19 -41.10 -21.47
N THR A 17 -15.13 -39.88 -20.97
CA THR A 17 -13.88 -39.27 -20.50
C THR A 17 -13.94 -39.24 -18.99
N ALA A 18 -13.14 -40.10 -18.36
CA ALA A 18 -12.83 -39.98 -16.95
C ALA A 18 -12.39 -38.53 -16.68
N SER A 19 -13.07 -37.85 -15.74
CA SER A 19 -12.64 -36.53 -15.28
C SER A 19 -11.20 -36.63 -14.78
N PRO A 20 -10.29 -35.75 -15.23
CA PRO A 20 -9.02 -35.58 -14.54
C PRO A 20 -9.34 -35.21 -13.09
N SER A 21 -8.79 -35.95 -12.13
CA SER A 21 -8.86 -35.56 -10.72
C SER A 21 -8.02 -34.30 -10.54
N TRP A 22 -8.62 -33.13 -10.74
CA TRP A 22 -8.01 -31.87 -10.39
C TRP A 22 -7.73 -31.89 -8.88
N LYS A 23 -6.47 -31.74 -8.48
CA LYS A 23 -6.19 -31.31 -7.11
C LYS A 23 -6.93 -29.99 -6.93
N ALA A 24 -7.75 -29.87 -5.88
CA ALA A 24 -8.40 -28.62 -5.56
C ALA A 24 -7.34 -27.51 -5.51
N GLU A 25 -7.48 -26.53 -6.41
CA GLU A 25 -6.62 -25.37 -6.44
C GLU A 25 -6.72 -24.68 -5.08
N ARG A 26 -5.61 -24.63 -4.35
CA ARG A 26 -5.58 -24.01 -3.02
C ARG A 26 -5.91 -22.52 -3.21
N SER A 27 -6.88 -22.02 -2.48
CA SER A 27 -7.29 -20.61 -2.50
C SER A 27 -7.27 -20.04 -1.09
N MET A 28 -7.06 -18.74 -1.00
CA MET A 28 -7.19 -17.94 0.20
C MET A 28 -8.51 -17.18 0.15
N ASN A 29 -9.24 -17.16 1.26
CA ASN A 29 -10.39 -16.28 1.41
C ASN A 29 -9.91 -14.86 1.77
N ILE A 30 -10.37 -13.82 1.08
CA ILE A 30 -10.09 -12.43 1.47
C ILE A 30 -11.30 -11.84 2.21
N PRO A 31 -11.16 -11.44 3.49
CA PRO A 31 -12.29 -10.96 4.27
C PRO A 31 -12.83 -9.61 3.75
N ASP A 32 -14.11 -9.34 4.02
CA ASP A 32 -14.68 -8.00 3.87
C ASP A 32 -14.43 -7.18 5.14
N THR A 33 -13.19 -6.69 5.28
CA THR A 33 -12.73 -5.94 6.46
C THR A 33 -13.41 -4.59 6.62
N MET A 34 -13.99 -4.04 5.56
CA MET A 34 -14.62 -2.72 5.57
C MET A 34 -16.14 -2.79 5.40
N ALA A 35 -16.79 -3.91 5.72
CA ALA A 35 -18.25 -4.04 5.60
C ALA A 35 -19.00 -3.03 6.47
N ASP A 36 -18.55 -2.85 7.72
CA ASP A 36 -19.19 -2.00 8.73
C ASP A 36 -18.48 -0.64 8.91
N TRP A 37 -17.42 -0.36 8.13
CA TRP A 37 -16.67 0.89 8.23
C TRP A 37 -17.53 2.09 7.79
N PRO A 38 -17.74 3.11 8.66
CA PRO A 38 -18.71 4.19 8.39
C PRO A 38 -18.40 5.04 7.15
N TRP A 39 -17.12 5.22 6.83
CA TRP A 39 -16.70 6.01 5.68
C TRP A 39 -16.80 5.17 4.40
N GLN A 40 -17.67 5.61 3.50
CA GLN A 40 -17.95 4.95 2.23
C GLN A 40 -16.94 5.36 1.16
N ARG A 41 -16.84 4.55 0.09
CA ARG A 41 -16.00 4.88 -1.07
C ARG A 41 -16.40 6.24 -1.63
N ALA A 42 -15.43 7.13 -1.73
CA ALA A 42 -15.53 8.42 -2.41
C ALA A 42 -14.35 8.58 -3.36
N PHE A 43 -14.49 9.40 -4.40
CA PHE A 43 -13.46 9.57 -5.42
C PHE A 43 -13.37 11.02 -5.85
N HIS A 44 -12.16 11.56 -5.94
CA HIS A 44 -11.94 12.95 -6.28
C HIS A 44 -12.27 13.22 -7.77
N PRO A 45 -13.04 14.27 -8.10
CA PRO A 45 -13.51 14.50 -9.46
C PRO A 45 -12.41 14.93 -10.45
N TYR A 46 -11.29 15.48 -9.97
CA TYR A 46 -10.15 15.91 -10.80
C TYR A 46 -9.04 14.87 -10.93
N THR A 47 -9.32 13.59 -10.63
CA THR A 47 -8.29 12.54 -10.60
C THR A 47 -7.59 12.37 -11.94
N ASP A 48 -8.33 12.32 -13.05
CA ASP A 48 -7.76 12.05 -14.38
C ASP A 48 -6.77 13.13 -14.81
N GLU A 49 -7.11 14.40 -14.60
CA GLU A 49 -6.25 15.55 -14.92
C GLU A 49 -4.98 15.53 -14.06
N ALA A 50 -5.12 15.32 -12.75
CA ALA A 50 -3.97 15.26 -11.85
C ALA A 50 -3.06 14.06 -12.16
N THR A 51 -3.64 12.91 -12.55
CA THR A 51 -2.89 11.69 -12.91
C THR A 51 -1.99 11.95 -14.11
N LEU A 52 -2.52 12.54 -15.17
CA LEU A 52 -1.74 12.85 -16.36
C LEU A 52 -0.51 13.72 -16.04
N GLU A 53 -0.69 14.74 -15.20
CA GLU A 53 0.40 15.63 -14.87
C GLU A 53 1.39 15.05 -13.83
N SER A 54 0.93 14.21 -12.90
CA SER A 54 1.77 13.55 -11.90
C SER A 54 2.62 12.45 -12.53
N ASP A 55 2.03 11.61 -13.36
CA ASP A 55 2.75 10.58 -14.12
C ASP A 55 3.79 11.20 -15.05
N LYS A 56 3.44 12.30 -15.74
CA LYS A 56 4.40 13.01 -16.60
C LYS A 56 5.60 13.53 -15.82
N TRP A 57 5.36 14.10 -14.63
CA TRP A 57 6.43 14.56 -13.76
C TRP A 57 7.31 13.40 -13.30
N PHE A 58 6.71 12.32 -12.79
CA PHE A 58 7.44 11.15 -12.30
C PHE A 58 8.30 10.52 -13.39
N ARG A 59 7.75 10.30 -14.60
CA ARG A 59 8.49 9.77 -15.76
C ARG A 59 9.66 10.64 -16.19
N SER A 60 9.53 11.96 -16.06
CA SER A 60 10.59 12.90 -16.49
C SER A 60 11.90 12.74 -15.72
N LEU A 61 11.85 12.15 -14.52
CA LEU A 61 13.02 11.89 -13.69
C LEU A 61 13.73 10.58 -14.03
N ALA A 62 13.13 9.72 -14.86
CA ALA A 62 13.72 8.45 -15.30
C ALA A 62 14.31 7.61 -14.16
N ILE A 63 13.61 7.55 -13.01
CA ILE A 63 14.12 6.87 -11.81
C ILE A 63 14.14 5.34 -11.95
N PHE A 64 13.31 4.81 -12.84
CA PHE A 64 13.09 3.39 -13.04
C PHE A 64 13.47 2.95 -14.45
N SER A 65 13.95 1.70 -14.58
CA SER A 65 14.03 1.03 -15.87
C SER A 65 12.63 0.93 -16.51
N PRO A 66 12.51 0.68 -17.84
CA PRO A 66 11.21 0.48 -18.46
C PRO A 66 10.38 -0.65 -17.81
N LYS A 67 11.05 -1.70 -17.32
CA LYS A 67 10.39 -2.81 -16.61
C LYS A 67 9.84 -2.36 -15.26
N SER A 68 10.68 -1.73 -14.42
CA SER A 68 10.26 -1.26 -13.10
C SER A 68 9.21 -0.15 -13.20
N MET A 69 9.29 0.73 -14.22
CA MET A 69 8.27 1.73 -14.50
C MET A 69 6.92 1.08 -14.84
N HIS A 70 6.91 0.00 -15.63
CA HIS A 70 5.67 -0.70 -15.95
C HIS A 70 5.05 -1.39 -14.73
N ALA A 71 5.87 -1.94 -13.83
CA ALA A 71 5.38 -2.46 -12.55
C ALA A 71 4.80 -1.35 -11.67
N HIS A 72 5.48 -0.20 -11.59
CA HIS A 72 4.98 0.96 -10.86
C HIS A 72 3.66 1.50 -11.41
N GLU A 73 3.45 1.45 -12.73
CA GLU A 73 2.17 1.82 -13.34
C GLU A 73 1.01 0.94 -12.83
N GLN A 74 1.25 -0.32 -12.47
CA GLN A 74 0.20 -1.19 -11.91
C GLN A 74 -0.27 -0.76 -10.52
N ASN A 75 0.47 0.13 -9.85
CA ASN A 75 0.02 0.76 -8.63
C ASN A 75 -1.18 1.68 -8.87
N PHE A 76 -1.46 2.13 -10.11
CA PHE A 76 -2.51 3.12 -10.42
C PHE A 76 -2.56 4.24 -9.38
N VAL A 77 -1.43 4.94 -9.20
CA VAL A 77 -1.25 5.95 -8.15
C VAL A 77 -2.34 7.03 -8.19
N GLY A 78 -2.78 7.40 -9.40
CA GLY A 78 -3.93 8.27 -9.61
C GLY A 78 -5.21 7.79 -8.91
N CYS A 79 -5.53 6.50 -9.04
CA CYS A 79 -6.68 5.86 -8.39
C CYS A 79 -6.57 5.94 -6.87
N LEU A 80 -5.42 5.57 -6.29
CA LEU A 80 -5.21 5.62 -4.84
C LEU A 80 -5.37 7.05 -4.31
N ALA A 81 -4.75 8.03 -4.96
CA ALA A 81 -4.85 9.43 -4.56
C ALA A 81 -6.29 9.96 -4.71
N GLY A 82 -6.98 9.61 -5.80
CA GLY A 82 -8.38 9.96 -6.01
C GLY A 82 -9.29 9.43 -4.90
N LEU A 83 -9.03 8.21 -4.40
CA LEU A 83 -9.74 7.59 -3.29
C LEU A 83 -9.37 8.20 -1.93
N ALA A 84 -8.09 8.56 -1.72
CA ALA A 84 -7.56 9.01 -0.42
C ALA A 84 -7.79 10.51 -0.14
N TYR A 85 -7.89 11.33 -1.18
CA TYR A 85 -8.12 12.79 -1.08
C TYR A 85 -9.47 13.20 -1.73
N PRO A 86 -10.61 12.54 -1.47
CA PRO A 86 -11.84 12.70 -2.25
C PRO A 86 -12.51 14.07 -2.07
N HIS A 87 -12.14 14.81 -1.03
CA HIS A 87 -12.69 16.12 -0.67
C HIS A 87 -11.62 17.20 -0.56
N GLY A 88 -10.38 16.89 -0.95
CA GLY A 88 -9.29 17.87 -0.99
C GLY A 88 -9.52 18.91 -2.08
N SER A 89 -8.72 19.98 -2.07
CA SER A 89 -8.60 20.84 -3.24
C SER A 89 -7.82 20.11 -4.36
N PRO A 90 -7.87 20.60 -5.61
CA PRO A 90 -7.02 20.07 -6.68
C PRO A 90 -5.51 20.07 -6.33
N ASN A 91 -5.06 21.05 -5.55
CA ASN A 91 -3.68 21.11 -5.06
C ASN A 91 -3.37 20.00 -4.04
N ASP A 92 -4.32 19.71 -3.15
CA ASP A 92 -4.18 18.64 -2.14
C ASP A 92 -4.15 17.27 -2.82
N LEU A 93 -5.05 17.03 -3.79
CA LEU A 93 -5.02 15.81 -4.60
C LEU A 93 -3.67 15.67 -5.32
N ARG A 94 -3.20 16.73 -5.97
CA ARG A 94 -1.94 16.70 -6.72
C ARG A 94 -0.78 16.37 -5.78
N ALA A 95 -0.64 17.11 -4.67
CA ALA A 95 0.40 16.85 -3.69
C ALA A 95 0.33 15.42 -3.14
N GLY A 96 -0.87 14.91 -2.84
CA GLY A 96 -1.08 13.54 -2.38
C GLY A 96 -0.64 12.49 -3.39
N MET A 97 -0.91 12.72 -4.67
CA MET A 97 -0.54 11.83 -5.77
C MET A 97 0.97 11.79 -6.00
N ASP A 98 1.61 12.96 -6.06
CA ASP A 98 3.07 13.02 -6.20
C ASP A 98 3.76 12.42 -4.97
N PHE A 99 3.19 12.59 -3.78
CA PHE A 99 3.68 11.95 -2.55
C PHE A 99 3.57 10.42 -2.60
N MET A 100 2.47 9.88 -3.14
CA MET A 100 2.32 8.43 -3.28
C MET A 100 3.34 7.84 -4.26
N HIS A 101 3.69 8.55 -5.34
CA HIS A 101 4.81 8.16 -6.18
C HIS A 101 6.15 8.13 -5.41
N VAL A 102 6.39 9.13 -4.56
CA VAL A 102 7.58 9.15 -3.68
C VAL A 102 7.58 7.94 -2.74
N LEU A 103 6.45 7.65 -2.09
CA LEU A 103 6.33 6.51 -1.17
C LEU A 103 6.60 5.16 -1.86
N PHE A 104 5.99 4.90 -3.01
CA PHE A 104 6.24 3.64 -3.75
C PHE A 104 7.69 3.51 -4.19
N ALA A 105 8.30 4.60 -4.67
CA ALA A 105 9.72 4.58 -5.03
C ALA A 105 10.62 4.31 -3.81
N ILE A 106 10.29 4.88 -2.65
CA ILE A 106 11.02 4.63 -1.40
C ILE A 106 10.92 3.16 -0.99
N ASP A 107 9.71 2.59 -1.00
CA ASP A 107 9.43 1.20 -0.63
C ASP A 107 10.21 0.22 -1.52
N GLU A 108 10.14 0.43 -2.84
CA GLU A 108 10.80 -0.40 -3.84
C GLU A 108 12.34 -0.42 -3.69
N TYR A 109 12.97 0.71 -3.34
CA TYR A 109 14.40 0.75 -3.05
C TYR A 109 14.74 0.11 -1.69
N ALA A 110 13.93 0.36 -0.67
CA ALA A 110 14.19 -0.13 0.68
C ALA A 110 14.00 -1.65 0.82
N GLU A 111 13.18 -2.27 -0.04
CA GLU A 111 12.88 -3.72 0.01
C GLU A 111 14.10 -4.59 -0.34
N ILE A 112 14.95 -4.14 -1.27
CA ILE A 112 16.07 -4.95 -1.80
C ILE A 112 17.42 -4.65 -1.15
N GLU A 113 17.55 -3.50 -0.49
CA GLU A 113 18.84 -3.02 0.01
C GLU A 113 19.23 -3.58 1.39
N ARG A 114 20.53 -3.55 1.70
CA ARG A 114 21.05 -3.89 3.03
C ARG A 114 20.80 -2.75 4.03
N PRO A 115 20.69 -3.01 5.35
CA PRO A 115 20.39 -1.97 6.35
C PRO A 115 21.28 -0.73 6.27
N ALA A 116 22.58 -0.88 6.05
CA ALA A 116 23.51 0.24 5.90
C ALA A 116 23.19 1.11 4.67
N ALA A 117 22.83 0.50 3.54
CA ALA A 117 22.45 1.22 2.33
C ALA A 117 21.09 1.92 2.50
N VAL A 118 20.12 1.27 3.18
CA VAL A 118 18.86 1.91 3.55
C VAL A 118 19.10 3.11 4.47
N ALA A 119 20.01 3.01 5.44
CA ALA A 119 20.34 4.12 6.33
C ALA A 119 20.97 5.31 5.57
N GLU A 120 21.89 5.07 4.64
CA GLU A 120 22.47 6.13 3.78
C GLU A 120 21.40 6.80 2.91
N PHE A 121 20.55 5.99 2.28
CA PHE A 121 19.41 6.46 1.51
C PHE A 121 18.45 7.31 2.35
N VAL A 122 18.12 6.90 3.58
CA VAL A 122 17.29 7.67 4.50
C VAL A 122 17.90 9.04 4.79
N GLN A 123 19.22 9.15 4.96
CA GLN A 123 19.88 10.45 5.15
C GLN A 123 19.76 11.35 3.91
N ILE A 124 19.84 10.78 2.70
CA ILE A 124 19.63 11.52 1.44
C ILE A 124 18.21 12.11 1.40
N LEU A 125 17.20 11.33 1.76
CA LEU A 125 15.80 11.78 1.76
C LEU A 125 15.53 12.85 2.82
N LEU A 126 16.04 12.65 4.04
CA LEU A 126 15.92 13.65 5.10
C LEU A 126 16.59 14.97 4.68
N ASP A 127 17.79 14.93 4.06
CA ASP A 127 18.43 16.13 3.52
C ASP A 127 17.57 16.79 2.41
N ALA A 128 16.96 15.99 1.53
CA ALA A 128 16.08 16.51 0.47
C ALA A 128 14.82 17.21 1.03
N PHE A 129 14.22 16.65 2.09
CA PHE A 129 13.09 17.25 2.78
C PHE A 129 13.46 18.50 3.58
N HIS A 130 14.60 18.51 4.26
CA HIS A 130 15.05 19.67 5.03
C HIS A 130 15.61 20.80 4.15
N ASN A 131 16.16 20.46 2.99
CA ASN A 131 16.81 21.42 2.09
C ASN A 131 16.22 21.39 0.66
N PRO A 132 14.91 21.65 0.47
CA PRO A 132 14.25 21.51 -0.84
C PRO A 132 14.77 22.49 -1.90
N GLY A 133 15.43 23.59 -1.49
CA GLY A 133 16.07 24.56 -2.38
C GLY A 133 17.51 24.22 -2.79
N LYS A 134 18.13 23.22 -2.18
CA LYS A 134 19.52 22.81 -2.45
C LYS A 134 19.54 21.81 -3.62
N PRO A 135 20.27 22.09 -4.72
CA PRO A 135 20.47 21.10 -5.78
C PRO A 135 21.07 19.81 -5.22
N ARG A 136 20.60 18.65 -5.71
CA ARG A 136 21.16 17.36 -5.30
C ARG A 136 22.57 17.15 -5.88
N PRO A 137 23.48 16.49 -5.15
CA PRO A 137 24.82 16.19 -5.63
C PRO A 137 24.81 15.42 -6.96
N SER A 138 25.79 15.68 -7.83
CA SER A 138 25.98 14.89 -9.05
C SER A 138 26.30 13.43 -8.70
N GLY A 139 25.61 12.48 -9.33
CA GLY A 139 25.78 11.05 -9.09
C GLY A 139 25.05 10.52 -7.86
N GLU A 140 24.26 11.34 -7.14
CA GLU A 140 23.34 10.85 -6.12
C GLU A 140 22.20 10.02 -6.75
N ILE A 141 21.67 9.07 -5.99
CA ILE A 141 20.48 8.30 -6.38
C ILE A 141 19.28 9.21 -6.67
N THR A 142 18.56 8.94 -7.75
CA THR A 142 17.55 9.85 -8.30
C THR A 142 16.36 10.10 -7.38
N ILE A 143 16.09 9.22 -6.41
CA ILE A 143 15.01 9.45 -5.41
C ILE A 143 15.28 10.70 -4.58
N GLY A 144 16.54 11.08 -4.34
CA GLY A 144 16.87 12.34 -3.67
C GLY A 144 16.30 13.55 -4.42
N GLU A 145 16.39 13.56 -5.75
CA GLU A 145 15.85 14.63 -6.59
C GLU A 145 14.32 14.56 -6.72
N LEU A 146 13.74 13.35 -6.84
CA LEU A 146 12.29 13.14 -6.79
C LEU A 146 11.69 13.75 -5.52
N THR A 147 12.27 13.41 -4.37
CA THR A 147 11.84 13.86 -3.04
C THR A 147 11.98 15.36 -2.88
N ARG A 148 13.12 15.92 -3.31
CA ARG A 148 13.38 17.36 -3.29
C ARG A 148 12.36 18.12 -4.13
N GLN A 149 12.10 17.69 -5.38
CA GLN A 149 11.12 18.35 -6.25
C GLN A 149 9.70 18.27 -5.70
N PHE A 150 9.30 17.10 -5.19
CA PHE A 150 8.02 16.92 -4.52
C PHE A 150 7.85 17.94 -3.39
N TRP A 151 8.78 17.97 -2.43
CA TRP A 151 8.64 18.82 -1.25
C TRP A 151 8.81 20.31 -1.57
N ALA A 152 9.69 20.68 -2.52
CA ALA A 152 9.82 22.05 -3.01
C ALA A 152 8.52 22.59 -3.64
N ARG A 153 7.62 21.72 -4.10
CA ARG A 153 6.30 22.08 -4.60
C ARG A 153 5.23 22.01 -3.51
N ALA A 154 5.04 20.84 -2.92
CA ALA A 154 3.96 20.58 -1.96
C ALA A 154 4.15 21.42 -0.68
N GLY A 155 5.38 21.53 -0.18
CA GLY A 155 5.70 22.29 1.03
C GLY A 155 5.42 23.80 0.94
N ARG A 156 5.17 24.35 -0.26
CA ARG A 156 4.81 25.78 -0.41
C ARG A 156 3.45 26.12 0.16
N THR A 157 2.55 25.16 0.27
CA THR A 157 1.23 25.36 0.89
C THR A 157 1.25 25.02 2.38
N ALA A 158 2.37 24.51 2.90
CA ALA A 158 2.49 24.07 4.27
C ALA A 158 2.57 25.26 5.24
N THR A 159 1.70 25.24 6.26
CA THR A 159 1.87 26.05 7.46
C THR A 159 3.10 25.55 8.24
N PRO A 160 3.71 26.39 9.11
CA PRO A 160 4.84 25.93 9.92
C PRO A 160 4.54 24.68 10.75
N GLN A 161 3.33 24.59 11.31
CA GLN A 161 2.86 23.45 12.11
C GLN A 161 2.70 22.19 11.25
N ALA A 162 1.97 22.27 10.13
CA ALA A 162 1.74 21.13 9.26
C ALA A 162 3.05 20.65 8.60
N GLY A 163 3.92 21.57 8.20
CA GLY A 163 5.24 21.26 7.66
C GLY A 163 6.14 20.57 8.68
N LYS A 164 6.20 21.06 9.92
CA LYS A 164 6.91 20.40 11.03
C LYS A 164 6.38 18.99 11.24
N TYR A 165 5.07 18.83 11.37
CA TYR A 165 4.44 17.54 11.60
C TYR A 165 4.71 16.56 10.44
N PHE A 166 4.63 17.00 9.19
CA PHE A 166 4.96 16.19 8.02
C PHE A 166 6.40 15.67 8.08
N LEU A 167 7.37 16.53 8.39
CA LEU A 167 8.78 16.15 8.47
C LEU A 167 9.04 15.15 9.61
N GLU A 168 8.39 15.32 10.76
CA GLU A 168 8.46 14.36 11.87
C GLU A 168 7.86 12.99 11.46
N ALA A 169 6.67 12.99 10.84
CA ALA A 169 6.03 11.77 10.35
C ALA A 169 6.84 11.06 9.25
N MET A 170 7.49 11.82 8.36
CA MET A 170 8.42 11.27 7.37
C MET A 170 9.64 10.65 8.03
N LYS A 171 10.20 11.29 9.07
CA LYS A 171 11.32 10.73 9.80
C LYS A 171 10.96 9.40 10.45
N ASP A 172 9.82 9.33 11.13
CA ASP A 172 9.33 8.09 11.75
C ASP A 172 9.18 6.95 10.73
N PHE A 173 8.61 7.26 9.56
CA PHE A 173 8.49 6.31 8.45
C PHE A 173 9.86 5.85 7.94
N LEU A 174 10.76 6.78 7.62
CA LEU A 174 12.08 6.47 7.06
C LEU A 174 12.96 5.69 8.04
N ASP A 175 12.99 6.06 9.32
CA ASP A 175 13.71 5.30 10.35
C ASP A 175 13.17 3.86 10.46
N SER A 176 11.85 3.68 10.33
CA SER A 176 11.23 2.34 10.40
C SER A 176 11.64 1.41 9.25
N LEU A 177 12.01 1.96 8.08
CA LEU A 177 12.52 1.16 6.96
C LEU A 177 13.90 0.56 7.28
N VAL A 178 14.73 1.27 8.06
CA VAL A 178 16.02 0.73 8.53
C VAL A 178 15.76 -0.46 9.44
N SER A 179 14.85 -0.33 10.41
CA SER A 179 14.48 -1.44 11.31
C SER A 179 13.89 -2.63 10.55
N GLN A 180 13.05 -2.40 9.54
CA GLN A 180 12.53 -3.47 8.68
C GLN A 180 13.66 -4.19 7.93
N ALA A 181 14.63 -3.43 7.38
CA ALA A 181 15.79 -4.00 6.72
C ALA A 181 16.66 -4.83 7.69
N GLU A 182 16.79 -4.42 8.95
CA GLU A 182 17.52 -5.18 9.99
C GLU A 182 16.85 -6.52 10.27
N TYR A 183 15.52 -6.55 10.44
CA TYR A 183 14.77 -7.81 10.61
C TYR A 183 15.01 -8.77 9.43
N ARG A 184 14.91 -8.25 8.20
CA ARG A 184 15.17 -9.02 6.96
C ARG A 184 16.59 -9.56 6.92
N ASN A 185 17.59 -8.71 7.20
CA ASN A 185 19.00 -9.09 7.15
C ASN A 185 19.37 -10.15 8.19
N ASN A 186 18.77 -10.07 9.39
CA ASN A 186 19.07 -10.99 10.48
C ASN A 186 18.26 -12.30 10.39
N GLY A 187 17.28 -12.38 9.48
CA GLY A 187 16.36 -13.52 9.39
C GLY A 187 15.51 -13.72 10.66
N THR A 188 15.36 -12.66 11.45
CA THR A 188 14.62 -12.67 12.71
C THR A 188 13.18 -12.28 12.48
N ASN A 189 12.24 -12.99 13.11
CA ASN A 189 10.82 -12.64 13.06
C ASN A 189 10.46 -11.80 14.29
N PRO A 190 9.88 -10.60 14.12
CA PRO A 190 9.35 -9.83 15.26
C PRO A 190 8.21 -10.60 15.93
N SER A 191 7.94 -10.32 17.22
CA SER A 191 6.69 -10.76 17.85
C SER A 191 5.48 -10.15 17.13
N ILE A 192 4.26 -10.64 17.38
CA ILE A 192 3.05 -10.04 16.78
C ILE A 192 2.93 -8.56 17.17
N ASP A 193 3.18 -8.22 18.43
CA ASP A 193 3.11 -6.84 18.91
C ASP A 193 4.20 -5.96 18.29
N ASP A 194 5.46 -6.44 18.26
CA ASP A 194 6.57 -5.69 17.65
C ASP A 194 6.34 -5.49 16.14
N TYR A 195 5.78 -6.49 15.47
CA TYR A 195 5.39 -6.40 14.07
C TYR A 195 4.38 -5.28 13.86
N ILE A 196 3.29 -5.27 14.65
CA ILE A 196 2.24 -4.26 14.54
C ILE A 196 2.80 -2.85 14.81
N GLN A 197 3.67 -2.68 15.82
CA GLN A 197 4.29 -1.40 16.13
C GLN A 197 5.20 -0.90 15.00
N LEU A 198 6.01 -1.78 14.43
CA LEU A 198 6.84 -1.44 13.28
C LEU A 198 5.98 -1.11 12.05
N ARG A 199 4.98 -1.97 11.77
CA ARG A 199 4.17 -1.92 10.56
C ARG A 199 3.38 -0.62 10.43
N LYS A 200 2.85 -0.08 11.55
CA LYS A 200 2.19 1.23 11.64
C LYS A 200 3.01 2.39 11.08
N ASN A 201 4.33 2.31 11.17
CA ASN A 201 5.22 3.32 10.62
C ASN A 201 5.61 2.96 9.18
N THR A 202 6.01 1.72 8.90
CA THR A 202 6.45 1.29 7.56
C THR A 202 5.37 1.39 6.47
N VAL A 203 4.08 1.41 6.84
CA VAL A 203 2.99 1.62 5.87
C VAL A 203 2.94 3.06 5.31
N GLY A 204 3.66 4.01 5.91
CA GLY A 204 3.79 5.37 5.38
C GLY A 204 2.52 6.23 5.43
N ALA A 205 1.50 5.82 6.18
CA ALA A 205 0.18 6.46 6.14
C ALA A 205 0.14 7.83 6.84
N ARG A 206 0.83 7.98 7.97
CA ARG A 206 0.86 9.23 8.74
C ARG A 206 1.34 10.46 7.95
N PRO A 207 2.50 10.42 7.25
CA PRO A 207 2.87 11.54 6.41
C PRO A 207 1.89 11.76 5.25
N ALA A 208 1.18 10.75 4.76
CA ALA A 208 0.15 10.92 3.73
C ALA A 208 -1.09 11.67 4.24
N TYR A 209 -1.52 11.43 5.49
CA TYR A 209 -2.70 12.11 6.04
C TYR A 209 -2.57 13.63 6.05
N ILE A 210 -1.39 14.14 6.45
CA ILE A 210 -1.19 15.60 6.58
C ILE A 210 -1.04 16.29 5.22
N ILE A 211 -0.70 15.58 4.14
CA ILE A 211 -0.56 16.18 2.80
C ILE A 211 -1.85 16.87 2.34
N GLY A 212 -3.01 16.28 2.63
CA GLY A 212 -4.30 16.88 2.24
C GLY A 212 -4.68 18.12 3.05
N HIS A 213 -3.87 18.47 4.05
CA HIS A 213 -4.14 19.50 5.03
C HIS A 213 -2.91 20.35 5.35
N LEU A 214 -1.92 20.40 4.45
CA LEU A 214 -0.73 21.24 4.63
C LEU A 214 -1.09 22.72 4.87
N CYS A 215 -2.19 23.19 4.30
CA CYS A 215 -2.68 24.55 4.48
C CYS A 215 -3.36 24.83 5.82
N LEU A 216 -3.60 23.82 6.66
CA LEU A 216 -4.27 24.01 7.95
C LEU A 216 -3.27 24.44 9.02
N SER A 217 -3.69 25.36 9.88
CA SER A 217 -2.94 25.81 11.05
C SER A 217 -3.52 25.21 12.33
N ILE A 218 -3.57 23.88 12.40
CA ILE A 218 -3.99 23.18 13.61
C ILE A 218 -2.89 23.39 14.68
N PRO A 219 -3.21 23.95 15.87
CA PRO A 219 -2.23 24.14 16.94
C PRO A 219 -1.62 22.83 17.42
N ASP A 220 -0.38 22.88 17.92
CA ASP A 220 0.34 21.69 18.38
C ASP A 220 -0.43 20.97 19.51
N GLU A 221 -1.07 21.70 20.43
CA GLU A 221 -1.85 21.08 21.52
C GLU A 221 -3.04 20.24 21.01
N ALA A 222 -3.55 20.55 19.83
CA ALA A 222 -4.62 19.83 19.17
C ALA A 222 -4.07 18.69 18.30
N LEU A 223 -3.11 18.99 17.42
CA LEU A 223 -2.55 18.03 16.47
C LEU A 223 -1.79 16.88 17.16
N TYR A 224 -1.07 17.18 18.24
CA TYR A 224 -0.32 16.20 19.02
C TYR A 224 -1.13 15.64 20.20
N HIS A 225 -2.42 15.98 20.32
CA HIS A 225 -3.25 15.42 21.38
C HIS A 225 -3.29 13.88 21.29
N PRO A 226 -3.17 13.14 22.41
CA PRO A 226 -3.09 11.68 22.38
C PRO A 226 -4.23 10.99 21.61
N ALA A 227 -5.45 11.53 21.67
CA ALA A 227 -6.58 10.97 20.92
C ALA A 227 -6.39 11.09 19.39
N ILE A 228 -5.84 12.21 18.90
CA ILE A 228 -5.57 12.41 17.47
C ILE A 228 -4.45 11.47 17.02
N ARG A 229 -3.39 11.37 17.82
CA ARG A 229 -2.29 10.43 17.59
C ARG A 229 -2.77 8.98 17.55
N GLU A 230 -3.65 8.59 18.47
CA GLU A 230 -4.23 7.25 18.48
C GLU A 230 -5.08 6.98 17.23
N LEU A 231 -5.90 7.93 16.78
CA LEU A 231 -6.66 7.79 15.53
C LEU A 231 -5.74 7.58 14.32
N GLU A 232 -4.66 8.34 14.21
CA GLU A 232 -3.68 8.20 13.13
C GLU A 232 -3.04 6.80 13.11
N TYR A 233 -2.59 6.30 14.27
CA TYR A 233 -1.98 4.99 14.35
C TYR A 233 -2.97 3.84 14.14
N LEU A 234 -4.21 3.99 14.61
CA LEU A 234 -5.26 2.99 14.39
C LEU A 234 -5.64 2.94 12.91
N ALA A 235 -5.79 4.07 12.23
CA ALA A 235 -6.01 4.09 10.79
C ALA A 235 -4.83 3.45 10.04
N ALA A 236 -3.59 3.81 10.37
CA ALA A 236 -2.40 3.22 9.75
C ALA A 236 -2.35 1.70 9.94
N GLU A 237 -2.77 1.21 11.11
CA GLU A 237 -2.89 -0.21 11.41
C GLU A 237 -3.95 -0.90 10.53
N LEU A 238 -5.14 -0.32 10.36
CA LEU A 238 -6.16 -0.86 9.44
C LEU A 238 -5.61 -0.97 8.01
N LEU A 239 -4.97 0.09 7.50
CA LEU A 239 -4.35 0.09 6.17
C LEU A 239 -3.31 -1.02 6.02
N ALA A 240 -2.45 -1.18 7.04
CA ALA A 240 -1.41 -2.20 7.04
C ALA A 240 -2.00 -3.61 7.01
N LEU A 241 -3.01 -3.90 7.84
CA LEU A 241 -3.65 -5.22 7.90
C LEU A 241 -4.34 -5.56 6.57
N ASP A 242 -5.04 -4.61 5.95
CA ASP A 242 -5.65 -4.78 4.63
C ASP A 242 -4.60 -5.01 3.54
N ASN A 243 -3.51 -4.23 3.58
CA ASN A 243 -2.40 -4.36 2.64
C ASN A 243 -1.77 -5.75 2.73
N ASP A 244 -1.48 -6.22 3.95
CA ASP A 244 -0.85 -7.52 4.19
C ASP A 244 -1.75 -8.67 3.74
N LEU A 245 -3.07 -8.58 3.98
CA LEU A 245 -4.04 -9.57 3.49
C LEU A 245 -4.03 -9.65 1.96
N ALA A 246 -3.99 -8.50 1.28
CA ALA A 246 -3.98 -8.44 -0.18
C ALA A 246 -2.63 -8.85 -0.78
N SER A 247 -1.53 -8.48 -0.14
CA SER A 247 -0.18 -8.70 -0.63
C SER A 247 0.35 -10.11 -0.34
N TYR A 248 -0.18 -10.79 0.67
CA TYR A 248 0.31 -12.09 1.14
C TYR A 248 0.54 -13.09 0.01
N ASN A 249 -0.43 -13.22 -0.91
CA ASN A 249 -0.35 -14.23 -1.97
C ASN A 249 0.84 -13.99 -2.92
N ARG A 250 1.10 -12.73 -3.25
CA ARG A 250 2.27 -12.34 -4.06
C ARG A 250 3.56 -12.52 -3.27
N GLU A 251 3.59 -12.04 -2.03
CA GLU A 251 4.78 -12.08 -1.17
C GLU A 251 5.21 -13.51 -0.83
N GLN A 252 4.27 -14.42 -0.54
CA GLN A 252 4.60 -15.82 -0.27
C GLN A 252 5.11 -16.53 -1.53
N ALA A 253 4.63 -16.13 -2.71
CA ALA A 253 5.06 -16.69 -3.98
C ALA A 253 6.48 -16.23 -4.36
N THR A 254 6.86 -15.02 -3.98
CA THR A 254 8.20 -14.46 -4.25
C THR A 254 9.20 -14.71 -3.10
N GLY A 255 8.75 -15.16 -1.94
CA GLY A 255 9.59 -15.40 -0.76
C GLY A 255 9.83 -14.15 0.10
N ASN A 256 9.04 -13.09 -0.10
CA ASN A 256 9.13 -11.80 0.60
C ASN A 256 8.07 -11.66 1.71
N ASP A 257 7.43 -12.75 2.13
CA ASP A 257 6.34 -12.77 3.11
C ASP A 257 6.77 -12.55 4.58
N GLN A 258 8.04 -12.21 4.83
CA GLN A 258 8.57 -12.07 6.19
C GLN A 258 8.00 -10.87 6.94
N HIS A 259 7.67 -9.79 6.22
CA HIS A 259 7.10 -8.57 6.79
C HIS A 259 5.58 -8.49 6.57
N ASN A 260 4.87 -9.56 6.92
CA ASN A 260 3.42 -9.69 6.72
C ASN A 260 2.74 -10.24 7.98
N ILE A 261 1.63 -9.63 8.43
CA ILE A 261 0.91 -10.10 9.63
C ILE A 261 0.44 -11.55 9.52
N VAL A 262 -0.03 -11.98 8.35
CA VAL A 262 -0.54 -13.34 8.13
C VAL A 262 0.58 -14.34 8.39
N THR A 263 1.75 -14.11 7.80
CA THR A 263 2.95 -14.93 8.03
C THR A 263 3.41 -14.90 9.48
N THR A 264 3.41 -13.72 10.09
CA THR A 264 3.83 -13.52 11.49
C THR A 264 2.95 -14.34 12.43
N VAL A 265 1.63 -14.27 12.25
CA VAL A 265 0.64 -15.00 13.05
C VAL A 265 0.70 -16.51 12.82
N MET A 266 0.83 -16.97 11.57
CA MET A 266 1.05 -18.40 11.27
C MET A 266 2.27 -18.93 12.02
N ARG A 267 3.38 -18.19 12.01
CA ARG A 267 4.65 -18.61 12.65
C ARG A 267 4.55 -18.65 14.17
N HIS A 268 3.98 -17.62 14.80
CA HIS A 268 3.93 -17.48 16.26
C HIS A 268 2.82 -18.30 16.91
N LEU A 269 1.63 -18.33 16.29
CA LEU A 269 0.47 -19.04 16.83
C LEU A 269 0.32 -20.47 16.29
N LYS A 270 1.20 -20.89 15.37
CA LYS A 270 1.16 -22.21 14.70
C LYS A 270 -0.17 -22.47 13.97
N LEU A 271 -0.72 -21.42 13.39
CA LEU A 271 -1.95 -21.46 12.60
C LEU A 271 -1.66 -21.82 11.14
N ASP A 272 -2.62 -22.46 10.48
CA ASP A 272 -2.64 -22.53 9.02
C ASP A 272 -3.06 -21.19 8.41
N LEU A 273 -3.08 -21.13 7.06
CA LEU A 273 -3.38 -19.89 6.35
C LEU A 273 -4.79 -19.38 6.65
N ASP A 274 -5.79 -20.25 6.59
CA ASP A 274 -7.19 -19.86 6.80
C ASP A 274 -7.40 -19.33 8.22
N ALA A 275 -6.85 -20.02 9.23
CA ALA A 275 -6.93 -19.56 10.62
C ALA A 275 -6.14 -18.26 10.86
N ALA A 276 -5.02 -18.02 10.16
CA ALA A 276 -4.28 -16.77 10.26
C ALA A 276 -4.98 -15.59 9.58
N VAL A 277 -5.66 -15.83 8.46
CA VAL A 277 -6.55 -14.85 7.82
C VAL A 277 -7.71 -14.50 8.74
N ASP A 278 -8.37 -15.50 9.33
CA ASP A 278 -9.49 -15.30 10.26
C ASP A 278 -9.04 -14.55 11.53
N TRP A 279 -7.83 -14.83 12.03
CA TRP A 279 -7.22 -14.08 13.12
C TRP A 279 -7.02 -12.62 12.72
N THR A 280 -6.43 -12.36 11.55
CA THR A 280 -6.17 -11.01 11.05
C THR A 280 -7.47 -10.22 10.88
N ALA A 281 -8.52 -10.84 10.32
CA ALA A 281 -9.84 -10.23 10.19
C ALA A 281 -10.48 -9.91 11.55
N SER A 282 -10.32 -10.81 12.53
CA SER A 282 -10.83 -10.61 13.89
C SER A 282 -10.07 -9.51 14.64
N TYR A 283 -8.77 -9.38 14.39
CA TYR A 283 -7.95 -8.31 14.93
C TYR A 283 -8.27 -6.97 14.28
N HIS A 284 -8.44 -6.91 12.96
CA HIS A 284 -8.90 -5.74 12.22
C HIS A 284 -10.20 -5.15 12.83
N LYS A 285 -11.21 -6.00 13.08
CA LYS A 285 -12.45 -5.58 13.73
C LYS A 285 -12.26 -4.99 15.14
N GLN A 286 -11.23 -5.42 15.87
CA GLN A 286 -10.89 -4.81 17.17
C GLN A 286 -10.30 -3.42 16.99
N VAL A 287 -9.43 -3.24 15.99
CA VAL A 287 -8.84 -1.93 15.64
C VAL A 287 -9.92 -0.95 15.18
N GLU A 288 -10.89 -1.40 14.38
CA GLU A 288 -12.04 -0.56 13.98
C GLU A 288 -12.83 -0.05 15.18
N ARG A 289 -13.19 -0.94 16.13
CA ARG A 289 -13.90 -0.54 17.35
C ARG A 289 -13.11 0.48 18.16
N ARG A 290 -11.81 0.24 18.35
CA ARG A 290 -10.93 1.18 19.05
C ARG A 290 -10.89 2.55 18.37
N PHE A 291 -10.88 2.58 17.03
CA PHE A 291 -10.91 3.84 16.29
C PHE A 291 -12.19 4.62 16.58
N LEU A 292 -13.35 3.96 16.50
CA LEU A 292 -14.64 4.57 16.78
C LEU A 292 -14.75 5.03 18.24
N ASP A 293 -14.31 4.21 19.20
CA ASP A 293 -14.29 4.58 20.62
C ASP A 293 -13.36 5.77 20.90
N THR A 294 -12.22 5.86 20.20
CA THR A 294 -11.29 6.99 20.34
C THR A 294 -11.85 8.27 19.70
N LEU A 295 -12.60 8.14 18.60
CA LEU A 295 -13.25 9.27 17.95
C LEU A 295 -14.24 9.98 18.88
N GLU A 296 -15.00 9.23 19.68
CA GLU A 296 -15.93 9.79 20.68
C GLU A 296 -15.23 10.52 21.83
N ARG A 297 -13.93 10.26 22.04
CA ARG A 297 -13.11 10.82 23.13
C ARG A 297 -12.27 12.02 22.68
N VAL A 298 -12.39 12.49 21.44
CA VAL A 298 -11.68 13.69 20.96
C VAL A 298 -12.23 14.92 21.69
N PRO A 299 -11.39 15.67 22.43
CA PRO A 299 -11.87 16.86 23.13
C PRO A 299 -12.07 18.03 22.16
N SER A 300 -12.87 19.01 22.59
CA SER A 300 -13.01 20.30 21.91
C SER A 300 -11.83 21.22 22.25
N PHE A 301 -11.25 21.84 21.23
CA PHE A 301 -10.22 22.88 21.33
C PHE A 301 -10.77 24.26 20.94
N GLY A 302 -12.05 24.33 20.61
CA GLY A 302 -12.76 25.55 20.27
C GLY A 302 -13.18 25.56 18.79
N PRO A 303 -14.24 26.30 18.43
CA PRO A 303 -14.96 26.05 17.17
C PRO A 303 -14.11 26.11 15.90
N ALA A 304 -13.10 26.99 15.85
CA ALA A 304 -12.21 27.11 14.70
C ALA A 304 -11.25 25.92 14.57
N VAL A 305 -10.61 25.52 15.67
CA VAL A 305 -9.68 24.37 15.71
C VAL A 305 -10.45 23.07 15.47
N ASP A 306 -11.65 22.94 16.04
CA ASP A 306 -12.50 21.76 15.89
C ASP A 306 -12.95 21.56 14.43
N ALA A 307 -13.18 22.64 13.69
CA ALA A 307 -13.53 22.57 12.27
C ALA A 307 -12.36 22.00 11.42
N ASP A 308 -11.14 22.46 11.69
CA ASP A 308 -9.94 21.98 10.99
C ASP A 308 -9.56 20.55 11.42
N LEU A 309 -9.64 20.23 12.71
CA LEU A 309 -9.47 18.87 13.22
C LEU A 309 -10.50 17.92 12.61
N LYS A 310 -11.76 18.33 12.47
CA LYS A 310 -12.78 17.48 11.83
C LYS A 310 -12.40 17.13 10.40
N ARG A 311 -11.84 18.07 9.64
CA ARG A 311 -11.37 17.81 8.26
C ARG A 311 -10.20 16.84 8.27
N TYR A 312 -9.23 17.03 9.15
CA TYR A 312 -8.08 16.15 9.31
C TYR A 312 -8.48 14.72 9.72
N ILE A 313 -9.33 14.58 10.74
CA ILE A 313 -9.86 13.28 11.21
C ILE A 313 -10.69 12.60 10.13
N THR A 314 -11.52 13.35 9.39
CA THR A 314 -12.30 12.79 8.28
C THR A 314 -11.38 12.21 7.22
N GLN A 315 -10.26 12.86 6.93
CA GLN A 315 -9.26 12.32 6.02
C GLN A 315 -8.60 11.06 6.58
N ILE A 316 -8.13 11.07 7.83
CA ILE A 316 -7.57 9.86 8.48
C ILE A 316 -8.56 8.68 8.35
N ALA A 317 -9.85 8.91 8.59
CA ALA A 317 -10.88 7.88 8.54
C ALA A 317 -11.26 7.42 7.11
N ASN A 318 -11.00 8.25 6.09
CA ASN A 318 -11.21 7.88 4.68
C ASN A 318 -10.10 6.96 4.14
N PHE A 319 -8.86 7.09 4.63
CA PHE A 319 -7.73 6.33 4.12
C PHE A 319 -7.89 4.80 4.20
N PRO A 320 -8.45 4.21 5.28
CA PRO A 320 -8.69 2.76 5.32
C PRO A 320 -9.62 2.31 4.19
N ARG A 321 -10.72 3.04 3.97
CA ARG A 321 -11.63 2.77 2.85
C ARG A 321 -10.95 2.95 1.50
N ALA A 322 -10.13 3.98 1.35
CA ALA A 322 -9.41 4.26 0.12
C ALA A 322 -8.45 3.12 -0.25
N ASN A 323 -7.65 2.67 0.72
CA ASN A 323 -6.75 1.53 0.57
C ASN A 323 -7.50 0.24 0.22
N TYR A 324 -8.58 -0.05 0.95
CA TYR A 324 -9.42 -1.21 0.71
C TYR A 324 -9.99 -1.24 -0.72
N CYS A 325 -10.51 -0.11 -1.22
CA CYS A 325 -10.99 -0.03 -2.60
C CYS A 325 -9.85 -0.18 -3.61
N TRP A 326 -8.74 0.52 -3.38
CA TRP A 326 -7.58 0.49 -4.26
C TRP A 326 -6.94 -0.91 -4.40
N ILE A 327 -6.97 -1.72 -3.35
CA ILE A 327 -6.50 -3.12 -3.38
C ILE A 327 -7.17 -3.92 -4.51
N PHE A 328 -8.46 -3.68 -4.77
CA PHE A 328 -9.22 -4.39 -5.82
C PHE A 328 -9.28 -3.62 -7.15
N GLU A 329 -9.00 -2.32 -7.14
CA GLU A 329 -9.06 -1.45 -8.32
C GLU A 329 -7.69 -1.24 -8.99
N SER A 330 -6.59 -1.59 -8.31
CA SER A 330 -5.23 -1.57 -8.85
C SER A 330 -4.83 -2.89 -9.51
N GLY A 331 -3.79 -2.84 -10.35
CA GLY A 331 -3.14 -4.05 -10.87
C GLY A 331 -2.16 -4.69 -9.88
N ARG A 332 -1.83 -4.01 -8.77
CA ARG A 332 -0.72 -4.36 -7.86
C ARG A 332 -0.87 -5.73 -7.19
N TYR A 333 -2.08 -6.12 -6.79
CA TYR A 333 -2.30 -7.31 -5.95
C TYR A 333 -2.92 -8.48 -6.69
N PHE A 334 -3.89 -8.18 -7.57
CA PHE A 334 -4.72 -9.18 -8.22
C PHE A 334 -4.70 -9.07 -9.75
N GLY A 335 -3.83 -8.21 -10.30
CA GLY A 335 -3.80 -7.91 -11.74
C GLY A 335 -5.19 -7.51 -12.23
N SER A 336 -5.61 -8.07 -13.36
CA SER A 336 -6.96 -7.84 -13.91
C SER A 336 -8.12 -8.50 -13.15
N HIS A 337 -7.86 -9.35 -12.14
CA HIS A 337 -8.89 -10.13 -11.43
C HIS A 337 -9.48 -9.43 -10.19
N GLY A 338 -9.05 -8.21 -9.86
CA GLY A 338 -9.44 -7.53 -8.62
C GLY A 338 -10.95 -7.43 -8.37
N ALA A 339 -11.73 -7.04 -9.38
CA ALA A 339 -13.20 -6.97 -9.29
C ALA A 339 -13.87 -8.35 -9.10
N GLU A 340 -13.28 -9.41 -9.67
CA GLU A 340 -13.76 -10.77 -9.47
C GLU A 340 -13.52 -11.20 -8.02
N TYR A 341 -12.29 -11.06 -7.54
CA TYR A 341 -11.91 -11.48 -6.18
C TYR A 341 -12.60 -10.66 -5.10
N GLN A 342 -12.92 -9.39 -5.35
CA GLN A 342 -13.75 -8.59 -4.46
C GLN A 342 -15.16 -9.19 -4.31
N ARG A 343 -15.74 -9.70 -5.39
CA ARG A 343 -17.09 -10.30 -5.41
C ARG A 343 -17.11 -11.72 -4.84
N THR A 344 -16.15 -12.55 -5.23
CA THR A 344 -16.11 -13.97 -4.85
C THR A 344 -15.48 -14.20 -3.48
N ARG A 345 -14.65 -13.24 -3.02
CA ARG A 345 -13.80 -13.34 -1.82
C ARG A 345 -12.80 -14.49 -1.86
N ARG A 346 -12.56 -15.11 -3.03
CA ARG A 346 -11.64 -16.24 -3.17
C ARG A 346 -10.52 -15.91 -4.14
N VAL A 347 -9.29 -16.02 -3.67
CA VAL A 347 -8.06 -15.74 -4.42
C VAL A 347 -7.28 -17.06 -4.56
N PRO A 348 -7.09 -17.60 -5.78
CA PRO A 348 -6.20 -18.74 -6.00
C PRO A 348 -4.77 -18.43 -5.54
N LEU A 349 -4.14 -19.36 -4.82
CA LEU A 349 -2.77 -19.17 -4.36
C LEU A 349 -1.78 -19.33 -5.51
N LEU A 350 -0.87 -18.36 -5.63
CA LEU A 350 0.25 -18.41 -6.55
C LEU A 350 1.26 -19.46 -6.08
N PRO A 351 1.92 -20.20 -6.98
CA PRO A 351 2.95 -21.16 -6.59
C PRO A 351 4.21 -20.43 -6.07
N LYS A 352 4.89 -21.06 -5.12
CA LYS A 352 6.17 -20.55 -4.60
C LYS A 352 7.25 -20.67 -5.67
N ARG A 353 7.91 -19.55 -6.02
CA ARG A 353 9.12 -19.56 -6.84
C ARG A 353 10.27 -20.19 -6.05
N VAL A 354 11.03 -21.08 -6.68
CA VAL A 354 12.37 -21.43 -6.20
C VAL A 354 13.27 -20.24 -6.52
N GLN A 355 13.65 -19.45 -5.52
CA GLN A 355 14.56 -18.32 -5.74
C GLN A 355 15.90 -18.84 -6.29
N GLN A 356 16.24 -18.46 -7.53
CA GLN A 356 17.63 -18.47 -7.95
C GLN A 356 18.30 -17.24 -7.33
N GLN A 357 19.28 -17.45 -6.47
CA GLN A 357 20.09 -16.38 -5.89
C GLN A 357 20.94 -15.74 -6.99
N GLY A 358 20.37 -14.75 -7.68
CA GLY A 358 21.07 -13.84 -8.57
C GLY A 358 21.33 -12.51 -7.86
N ALA A 359 22.56 -12.02 -7.93
CA ALA A 359 22.91 -10.70 -7.40
C ALA A 359 22.24 -9.61 -8.25
N ILE A 360 21.43 -8.75 -7.62
CA ILE A 360 20.95 -7.50 -8.22
C ILE A 360 22.18 -6.60 -8.38
N THR A 361 22.51 -6.21 -9.62
CA THR A 361 23.75 -5.48 -9.95
C THR A 361 23.55 -3.99 -10.23
N SER A 362 22.35 -3.44 -10.02
CA SER A 362 22.08 -2.00 -10.20
C SER A 362 20.80 -1.57 -9.48
N THR A 363 20.81 -0.38 -8.87
CA THR A 363 19.66 0.23 -8.19
C THR A 363 18.52 0.66 -9.13
N ALA A 364 18.72 0.60 -10.45
CA ALA A 364 17.70 0.91 -11.47
C ALA A 364 16.87 -0.31 -11.92
N ASP A 365 17.31 -1.53 -11.57
CA ASP A 365 16.63 -2.79 -11.91
C ASP A 365 15.94 -3.37 -10.66
N ILE A 366 14.93 -2.66 -10.18
CA ILE A 366 14.03 -3.18 -9.14
C ILE A 366 13.10 -4.18 -9.81
N ASP A 367 13.29 -5.47 -9.53
CA ASP A 367 12.45 -6.53 -10.06
C ASP A 367 11.18 -6.66 -9.21
N VAL A 368 10.13 -5.92 -9.56
CA VAL A 368 8.78 -6.08 -9.00
C VAL A 368 7.99 -7.01 -9.93
N PRO A 369 7.74 -8.27 -9.57
CA PRO A 369 7.05 -9.21 -10.46
C PRO A 369 5.57 -8.84 -10.61
N LEU A 370 5.09 -8.81 -11.85
CA LEU A 370 3.67 -8.63 -12.15
C LEU A 370 2.88 -9.89 -11.82
N ILE A 371 1.60 -9.72 -11.49
CA ILE A 371 0.70 -10.84 -11.18
C ILE A 371 0.55 -11.76 -12.40
N GLU A 372 0.38 -11.18 -13.59
CA GLU A 372 0.24 -11.93 -14.85
C GLU A 372 1.51 -12.74 -15.15
N ASP A 373 2.70 -12.24 -14.79
CA ASP A 373 3.96 -12.97 -14.96
C ASP A 373 4.07 -14.14 -13.97
N LEU A 374 3.58 -13.96 -12.73
CA LEU A 374 3.52 -15.01 -11.73
C LEU A 374 2.54 -16.13 -12.14
N GLU A 375 1.39 -15.77 -12.69
CA GLU A 375 0.39 -16.71 -13.21
C GLU A 375 0.92 -17.48 -14.44
N ARG A 376 1.59 -16.81 -15.37
CA ARG A 376 2.18 -17.48 -16.55
C ARG A 376 3.22 -18.52 -16.18
N LEU A 377 4.12 -18.19 -15.25
CA LEU A 377 5.13 -19.16 -14.79
C LEU A 377 4.47 -20.35 -14.07
N ALA A 378 3.38 -20.13 -13.34
CA ALA A 378 2.59 -21.20 -12.75
C ALA A 378 2.04 -22.16 -13.81
N ALA A 379 1.48 -21.61 -14.90
CA ALA A 379 0.93 -22.39 -15.99
C ALA A 379 2.01 -23.21 -16.72
N ILE A 380 3.20 -22.65 -16.95
CA ILE A 380 4.31 -23.37 -17.58
C ILE A 380 4.80 -24.52 -16.69
N ALA A 381 5.01 -24.27 -15.39
CA ALA A 381 5.46 -25.29 -14.45
C ALA A 381 4.46 -26.45 -14.29
N ALA A 382 3.15 -26.18 -14.45
CA ALA A 382 2.12 -27.21 -14.43
C ALA A 382 2.18 -28.13 -15.66
N VAL A 383 2.60 -27.62 -16.82
CA VAL A 383 2.74 -28.39 -18.07
C VAL A 383 4.03 -29.22 -18.07
N GLU A 384 5.14 -28.68 -17.55
CA GLU A 384 6.44 -29.38 -17.52
C GLU A 384 6.53 -30.47 -16.43
N GLY A 385 5.63 -30.44 -15.43
CA GLY A 385 5.54 -31.47 -14.38
C GLY A 385 4.76 -32.72 -14.77
N GLU A 386 4.30 -32.82 -16.03
CA GLU A 386 3.52 -33.95 -16.57
C GLU A 386 4.35 -34.93 -17.42
N ASP A 387 5.66 -34.70 -17.62
CA ASP A 387 6.57 -35.58 -18.38
C ASP A 387 7.39 -36.57 -17.52
#